data_AF-E8WKI3-F1
#
_entry.id   AF-E8WKI3-F1
#
_cell.length_a   1.000
_cell.length_b   1.000
_cell.length_c   1.000
_cell.angle_alpha   90.00
_cell.angle_beta   90.00
_cell.angle_gamma   90.00
#
_symmetry.space_group_name_H-M   'P 1'
#
loop_
_entity.id
_entity.type
_entity.pdbx_description
1 polymer ?
#
loop_
_entity_poly.entity_id
_entity_poly.type
_entity_poly.pdbx_seq_one_letter_code
_entity_poly.pdbx_strand_id
1 'polypeptide(L)'
;MSEEDSAFDTSYVTIMLVVFLVVTGLAIDIGYMYVSEEDLQHSAEMAALTGAQTIKQRYLYQAQTDPARLPAISSDPVQAPARNAAVDLVTGKHDAAALVGLLNNNGNALTGDNDITVGFWNMSSRSYTPGGTPVNAMQVRTRRTAESSSVGLGTVGTFIAKISGTENFGSTPVATAALIPGTRANIAICAEACQSSCTFPQICSIPERRMSHLPWDTKGGALASRYLYTSLLHPVTITNAMSDLVCQEMPVQEVCGQPIFTAASGSDAILNDIKAMMYDPQVDRSNKEYDKNGKLVGWWVIVPATDCSRFLPGETYQQQTVTRYSLLRISRICSDGPAGCGKSADKGAIPAVSCTPGGDGLYIDRISCVGCDGPAKKLLPGLRPVLVD
;
A
#
# COMPACT_ATOMS: atom_id res chain seq x y z
N MET A 1 17.00 7.76 -78.66
CA MET A 1 15.93 7.26 -77.78
C MET A 1 16.58 6.32 -76.78
N SER A 2 17.27 6.86 -75.77
CA SER A 2 17.77 6.12 -74.58
C SER A 2 18.63 6.99 -73.64
N GLU A 3 18.32 8.27 -73.47
CA GLU A 3 19.00 9.11 -72.45
C GLU A 3 18.00 9.83 -71.51
N GLU A 4 16.73 9.95 -71.90
CA GLU A 4 15.67 10.46 -71.01
C GLU A 4 15.18 9.44 -69.97
N ASP A 5 15.33 8.14 -70.23
CA ASP A 5 14.81 7.09 -69.32
C ASP A 5 15.67 6.90 -68.05
N SER A 6 16.96 7.29 -68.06
CA SER A 6 17.84 7.12 -66.88
C SER A 6 17.71 8.26 -65.84
N ALA A 7 17.23 9.43 -66.26
CA ALA A 7 17.01 10.57 -65.38
C ALA A 7 15.78 10.40 -64.47
N PHE A 8 14.79 9.62 -64.94
CA PHE A 8 13.56 9.35 -64.20
C PHE A 8 13.81 8.42 -63.00
N ASP A 9 14.63 7.38 -63.17
CA ASP A 9 14.94 6.41 -62.11
C ASP A 9 15.70 7.04 -60.93
N THR A 10 16.66 7.92 -61.20
CA THR A 10 17.48 8.54 -60.14
C THR A 10 16.65 9.50 -59.27
N SER A 11 15.73 10.23 -59.89
CA SER A 11 14.84 11.18 -59.19
C SER A 11 13.86 10.46 -58.28
N TYR A 12 13.28 9.35 -58.76
CA TYR A 12 12.35 8.53 -57.98
C TYR A 12 13.02 7.89 -56.75
N VAL A 13 14.21 7.32 -56.93
CA VAL A 13 14.99 6.73 -55.82
C VAL A 13 15.31 7.78 -54.74
N THR A 14 15.68 8.99 -55.15
CA THR A 14 16.01 10.08 -54.21
C THR A 14 14.78 10.50 -53.39
N ILE A 15 13.61 10.66 -54.04
CA ILE A 15 12.36 11.01 -53.35
C ILE A 15 11.94 9.90 -52.39
N MET A 16 11.99 8.63 -52.82
CA MET A 16 11.64 7.48 -51.98
C MET A 16 12.57 7.34 -50.78
N LEU A 17 13.87 7.62 -50.94
CA LEU A 17 14.83 7.63 -49.84
C LEU A 17 14.48 8.70 -48.80
N VAL A 18 14.14 9.92 -49.23
CA VAL A 18 13.73 11.00 -48.32
C VAL A 18 12.46 10.63 -47.56
N VAL A 19 11.45 10.09 -48.26
CA VAL A 19 10.21 9.63 -47.62
C VAL A 19 10.50 8.52 -46.60
N PHE A 20 11.35 7.55 -46.96
CA PHE A 20 11.71 6.46 -46.07
C PHE A 20 12.46 6.94 -44.82
N LEU A 21 13.36 7.91 -44.96
CA LEU A 21 14.06 8.52 -43.83
C LEU A 21 13.10 9.30 -42.92
N VAL A 22 12.13 10.03 -43.49
CA VAL A 22 11.09 10.73 -42.71
C VAL A 22 10.21 9.74 -41.95
N VAL A 23 9.76 8.66 -42.60
CA VAL A 23 8.94 7.61 -41.96
C VAL A 23 9.74 6.87 -40.88
N THR A 24 11.01 6.57 -41.13
CA THR A 24 11.90 5.91 -40.15
C THR A 24 12.14 6.82 -38.93
N GLY A 25 12.41 8.11 -39.15
CA GLY A 25 12.53 9.09 -38.07
C GLY A 25 11.24 9.17 -37.24
N LEU A 26 10.09 9.25 -37.90
CA LEU A 26 8.78 9.24 -37.24
C LEU A 26 8.56 7.95 -36.44
N ALA A 27 8.93 6.79 -36.99
CA ALA A 27 8.79 5.50 -36.30
C ALA A 27 9.68 5.43 -35.04
N ILE A 28 10.91 5.95 -35.11
CA ILE A 28 11.81 6.05 -33.96
C ILE A 28 11.21 6.98 -32.89
N ASP A 29 10.72 8.15 -33.28
CA ASP A 29 10.12 9.12 -32.35
C ASP A 29 8.87 8.56 -31.66
N ILE A 30 7.99 7.89 -32.41
CA ILE A 30 6.81 7.22 -31.86
C ILE A 30 7.24 6.10 -30.89
N GLY A 31 8.27 5.32 -31.25
CA GLY A 31 8.82 4.28 -30.38
C GLY A 31 9.33 4.82 -29.05
N TYR A 32 10.10 5.92 -29.08
CA TYR A 32 10.55 6.60 -27.86
C TYR A 32 9.40 7.21 -27.05
N MET A 33 8.35 7.70 -27.72
CA MET A 33 7.19 8.28 -27.04
C MET A 33 6.42 7.25 -26.20
N TYR A 34 6.19 6.04 -26.72
CA TYR A 34 5.44 5.00 -26.00
C TYR A 34 6.24 4.36 -24.87
N VAL A 35 7.52 4.03 -25.08
CA VAL A 35 8.37 3.42 -24.02
C VAL A 35 8.46 4.34 -22.80
N SER A 36 8.49 5.64 -23.03
CA SER A 36 8.60 6.62 -21.94
C SER A 36 7.28 6.91 -21.22
N GLU A 37 6.11 6.58 -21.77
CA GLU A 37 4.84 6.77 -21.04
C GLU A 37 4.69 5.75 -19.91
N GLU A 38 5.03 4.49 -20.16
CA GLU A 38 5.06 3.44 -19.13
C GLU A 38 6.08 3.79 -18.03
N ASP A 39 7.27 4.27 -18.41
CA ASP A 39 8.28 4.71 -17.44
C ASP A 39 7.82 5.91 -16.60
N LEU A 40 7.15 6.90 -17.22
CA LEU A 40 6.62 8.07 -16.53
C LEU A 40 5.51 7.66 -15.56
N GLN A 41 4.57 6.81 -15.99
CA GLN A 41 3.47 6.31 -15.16
C GLN A 41 4.03 5.50 -13.99
N HIS A 42 4.93 4.55 -14.25
CA HIS A 42 5.57 3.75 -13.20
C HIS A 42 6.33 4.64 -12.20
N SER A 43 7.03 5.67 -12.69
CA SER A 43 7.72 6.65 -11.85
C SER A 43 6.74 7.45 -10.98
N ALA A 44 5.59 7.86 -11.51
CA ALA A 44 4.56 8.59 -10.77
C ALA A 44 3.96 7.73 -9.67
N GLU A 45 3.62 6.48 -9.99
CA GLU A 45 3.08 5.49 -9.05
C GLU A 45 4.05 5.21 -7.91
N MET A 46 5.31 4.91 -8.24
CA MET A 46 6.35 4.62 -7.26
C MET A 46 6.65 5.84 -6.37
N ALA A 47 6.66 7.04 -6.94
CA ALA A 47 6.84 8.28 -6.20
C ALA A 47 5.67 8.54 -5.24
N ALA A 48 4.43 8.39 -5.71
CA ALA A 48 3.23 8.53 -4.89
C ALA A 48 3.22 7.52 -3.73
N LEU A 49 3.51 6.24 -4.01
CA LEU A 49 3.61 5.19 -3.00
C LEU A 49 4.70 5.48 -1.96
N THR A 50 5.86 5.96 -2.39
CA THR A 50 6.99 6.28 -1.51
C THR A 50 6.69 7.47 -0.61
N GLY A 51 6.06 8.51 -1.14
CA GLY A 51 5.62 9.65 -0.35
C GLY A 51 4.53 9.27 0.64
N ALA A 52 3.50 8.53 0.22
CA ALA A 52 2.47 8.00 1.12
C ALA A 52 3.04 7.08 2.21
N GLN A 53 4.03 6.25 1.88
CA GLN A 53 4.77 5.42 2.84
C GLN A 53 5.51 6.27 3.89
N THR A 54 6.07 7.41 3.48
CA THR A 54 6.75 8.36 4.39
C THR A 54 5.75 9.06 5.30
N ILE A 55 4.56 9.44 4.80
CA ILE A 55 3.45 9.96 5.62
C ILE A 55 3.09 8.93 6.70
N LYS A 56 2.92 7.65 6.31
CA LYS A 56 2.62 6.55 7.25
C LYS A 56 3.67 6.43 8.35
N GLN A 57 4.96 6.40 7.98
CA GLN A 57 6.05 6.26 8.95
C GLN A 57 6.05 7.41 9.97
N ARG A 58 5.82 8.65 9.50
CA ARG A 58 5.70 9.82 10.38
C ARG A 58 4.53 9.69 11.35
N TYR A 59 3.37 9.20 10.89
CA TYR A 59 2.21 8.95 11.75
C TYR A 59 2.52 7.87 12.79
N LEU A 60 3.02 6.71 12.39
CA LEU A 60 3.30 5.61 13.31
C LEU A 60 4.35 5.98 14.34
N TYR A 61 5.41 6.67 13.93
CA TYR A 61 6.43 7.20 14.84
C TYR A 61 5.82 8.15 15.88
N GLN A 62 4.94 9.05 15.45
CA GLN A 62 4.30 10.00 16.36
C GLN A 62 3.29 9.33 17.29
N ALA A 63 2.52 8.35 16.78
CA ALA A 63 1.60 7.54 17.57
C ALA A 63 2.31 6.78 18.71
N GLN A 64 3.56 6.39 18.49
CA GLN A 64 4.34 5.66 19.48
C GLN A 64 5.05 6.57 20.49
N THR A 65 5.51 7.75 20.05
CA THR A 65 6.36 8.64 20.87
C THR A 65 5.59 9.70 21.63
N ASP A 66 4.65 10.38 20.97
CA ASP A 66 3.81 11.43 21.57
C ASP A 66 2.49 11.53 20.78
N PRO A 67 1.47 10.73 21.15
CA PRO A 67 0.18 10.72 20.47
C PRO A 67 -0.52 12.08 20.40
N ALA A 68 -0.21 13.01 21.32
CA ALA A 68 -0.84 14.32 21.36
C ALA A 68 -0.45 15.22 20.17
N ARG A 69 0.66 14.91 19.49
CA ARG A 69 1.09 15.62 18.26
C ARG A 69 0.49 15.07 16.97
N LEU A 70 -0.17 13.92 17.00
CA LEU A 70 -0.78 13.33 15.79
C LEU A 70 -1.79 14.24 15.09
N PRO A 71 -2.68 14.98 15.80
CA PRO A 71 -3.55 15.95 15.16
C PRO A 71 -2.78 17.03 14.38
N ALA A 72 -1.65 17.50 14.90
CA ALA A 72 -0.81 18.49 14.22
C ALA A 72 -0.12 17.91 12.97
N ILE A 73 0.40 16.68 13.06
CA ILE A 73 1.02 16.01 11.91
C ILE A 73 -0.01 15.67 10.83
N SER A 74 -1.20 15.22 11.24
CA SER A 74 -2.25 14.88 10.29
C SER A 74 -2.87 16.10 9.63
N SER A 75 -2.77 17.27 10.26
CA SER A 75 -3.23 18.53 9.69
C SER A 75 -2.13 19.31 8.95
N ASP A 76 -0.88 18.81 8.91
CA ASP A 76 0.23 19.45 8.19
C ASP A 76 0.05 19.25 6.68
N PRO A 77 -0.31 20.31 5.92
CA PRO A 77 -0.60 20.20 4.49
C PRO A 77 0.68 20.22 3.64
N VAL A 78 1.86 20.37 4.24
CA VAL A 78 3.13 20.41 3.51
C VAL A 78 3.72 19.01 3.42
N GLN A 79 3.82 18.28 4.54
CA GLN A 79 4.47 16.96 4.60
C GLN A 79 5.85 16.93 3.89
N ALA A 80 6.71 17.92 4.19
CA ALA A 80 8.00 18.08 3.50
C ALA A 80 8.85 16.79 3.39
N PRO A 81 8.97 15.94 4.44
CA PRO A 81 9.72 14.68 4.32
C PRO A 81 9.18 13.74 3.26
N ALA A 82 7.85 13.66 3.11
CA ALA A 82 7.21 12.80 2.12
C ALA A 82 7.44 13.31 0.69
N ARG A 83 7.39 14.63 0.49
CA ARG A 83 7.68 15.26 -0.80
C ARG A 83 9.13 15.01 -1.22
N ASN A 84 10.08 15.20 -0.31
CA ASN A 84 11.49 14.95 -0.59
C ASN A 84 11.74 13.48 -0.92
N ALA A 85 11.15 12.54 -0.17
CA ALA A 85 11.27 11.12 -0.48
C ALA A 85 10.72 10.74 -1.87
N ALA A 86 9.64 11.39 -2.31
CA ALA A 86 9.10 11.20 -3.66
C ALA A 86 10.04 11.76 -4.75
N VAL A 87 10.62 12.95 -4.53
CA VAL A 87 11.63 13.54 -5.43
C VAL A 87 12.88 12.66 -5.52
N ASP A 88 13.45 12.30 -4.36
CA ASP A 88 14.67 11.50 -4.25
C ASP A 88 14.54 10.14 -4.94
N LEU A 89 13.35 9.53 -4.91
CA LEU A 89 13.08 8.28 -5.59
C LEU A 89 13.21 8.41 -7.11
N VAL A 90 12.66 9.48 -7.69
CA VAL A 90 12.66 9.71 -9.13
C VAL A 90 14.05 10.12 -9.60
N THR A 91 14.72 11.04 -8.88
CA THR A 91 16.06 11.49 -9.26
C THR A 91 17.12 10.41 -9.04
N GLY A 92 17.09 9.70 -7.92
CA GLY A 92 18.13 8.73 -7.56
C GLY A 92 18.14 7.43 -8.38
N LYS A 93 17.04 7.07 -9.04
CA LYS A 93 16.94 5.83 -9.85
C LYS A 93 17.03 6.05 -11.36
N HIS A 94 16.72 7.25 -11.86
CA HIS A 94 16.52 7.50 -13.29
C HIS A 94 17.55 8.44 -13.93
N ASP A 95 18.61 8.82 -13.22
CA ASP A 95 19.68 9.71 -13.71
C ASP A 95 20.34 9.25 -15.03
N ALA A 96 20.23 7.97 -15.42
CA ALA A 96 20.95 7.42 -16.56
C ALA A 96 20.10 7.15 -17.83
N ALA A 97 18.76 7.08 -17.76
CA ALA A 97 17.99 6.51 -18.89
C ALA A 97 16.71 7.27 -19.31
N ALA A 98 15.97 7.90 -18.39
CA ALA A 98 14.60 8.34 -18.71
C ALA A 98 14.36 9.84 -18.62
N LEU A 99 15.35 10.65 -18.22
CA LEU A 99 15.20 12.11 -18.10
C LEU A 99 13.88 12.46 -17.36
N VAL A 100 13.47 11.73 -16.32
CA VAL A 100 12.22 12.01 -15.58
C VAL A 100 12.53 12.90 -14.38
N GLY A 101 11.70 13.90 -14.12
CA GLY A 101 11.88 14.83 -13.01
C GLY A 101 10.58 15.18 -12.31
N LEU A 102 10.72 15.61 -11.05
CA LEU A 102 9.64 16.14 -10.23
C LEU A 102 10.03 17.52 -9.72
N LEU A 103 9.16 18.51 -9.90
CA LEU A 103 9.29 19.83 -9.29
C LEU A 103 8.47 19.88 -8.00
N ASN A 104 8.99 20.53 -6.97
CA ASN A 104 8.28 20.69 -5.69
C ASN A 104 8.47 22.11 -5.16
N ASN A 105 7.38 22.88 -5.06
CA ASN A 105 7.36 24.20 -4.43
C ASN A 105 6.62 24.20 -3.08
N ASN A 106 6.35 23.02 -2.52
CA ASN A 106 5.56 22.80 -1.29
C ASN A 106 4.08 23.24 -1.37
N GLY A 107 3.58 23.60 -2.55
CA GLY A 107 2.17 23.88 -2.80
C GLY A 107 1.31 22.63 -2.93
N ASN A 108 -0.01 22.79 -2.80
CA ASN A 108 -1.00 21.72 -2.99
C ASN A 108 -1.83 21.91 -4.27
N ALA A 109 -1.22 22.48 -5.30
CA ALA A 109 -1.78 22.56 -6.64
C ALA A 109 -0.76 22.01 -7.64
N LEU A 110 -1.19 21.16 -8.56
CA LEU A 110 -0.35 20.74 -9.69
C LEU A 110 -0.20 21.94 -10.63
N THR A 111 1.02 22.43 -10.80
CA THR A 111 1.33 23.65 -11.59
C THR A 111 2.60 23.44 -12.40
N GLY A 112 2.98 24.41 -13.24
CA GLY A 112 4.25 24.35 -13.97
C GLY A 112 5.46 24.10 -13.06
N ASP A 113 5.43 24.59 -11.82
CA ASP A 113 6.54 24.53 -10.86
C ASP A 113 6.28 23.55 -9.69
N ASN A 114 5.23 22.73 -9.78
CA ASN A 114 4.87 21.78 -8.73
C ASN A 114 4.18 20.54 -9.29
N ASP A 115 4.79 19.39 -9.03
CA ASP A 115 4.36 18.06 -9.47
C ASP A 115 3.84 17.19 -8.33
N ILE A 116 3.92 17.69 -7.10
CA ILE A 116 3.56 16.91 -5.92
C ILE A 116 2.49 17.65 -5.16
N THR A 117 1.42 16.97 -4.82
CA THR A 117 0.42 17.47 -3.86
C THR A 117 0.21 16.43 -2.78
N VAL A 118 -0.07 16.89 -1.56
CA VAL A 118 -0.49 16.03 -0.45
C VAL A 118 -1.87 16.45 -0.01
N GLY A 119 -2.67 15.51 0.47
CA GLY A 119 -4.06 15.82 0.77
C GLY A 119 -4.83 14.63 1.34
N PHE A 120 -6.14 14.69 1.18
CA PHE A 120 -7.05 13.68 1.69
C PHE A 120 -7.71 12.90 0.54
N TRP A 121 -7.51 11.58 0.54
CA TRP A 121 -8.29 10.63 -0.24
C TRP A 121 -9.49 10.17 0.57
N ASN A 122 -10.69 10.43 0.04
CA ASN A 122 -11.93 9.93 0.58
C ASN A 122 -12.31 8.62 -0.12
N MET A 123 -12.21 7.50 0.61
CA MET A 123 -12.52 6.17 0.07
C MET A 123 -14.00 6.00 -0.33
N SER A 124 -14.92 6.68 0.36
CA SER A 124 -16.36 6.56 0.09
C SER A 124 -16.77 7.28 -1.21
N SER A 125 -16.23 8.47 -1.45
CA SER A 125 -16.47 9.23 -2.69
C SER A 125 -15.46 8.93 -3.79
N ARG A 126 -14.41 8.15 -3.50
CA ARG A 126 -13.27 7.89 -4.38
C ARG A 126 -12.72 9.19 -4.99
N SER A 127 -12.44 10.16 -4.11
CA SER A 127 -11.98 11.47 -4.55
C SER A 127 -10.79 11.95 -3.74
N TYR A 128 -9.83 12.53 -4.45
CA TYR A 128 -8.66 13.19 -3.89
C TYR A 128 -8.94 14.69 -3.69
N THR A 129 -8.65 15.21 -2.50
CA THR A 129 -8.73 16.64 -2.18
C THR A 129 -7.32 17.16 -1.87
N PRO A 130 -6.66 17.88 -2.80
CA PRO A 130 -5.35 18.48 -2.57
C PRO A 130 -5.37 19.43 -1.37
N GLY A 131 -4.39 19.32 -0.48
CA GLY A 131 -4.32 20.07 0.78
C GLY A 131 -5.38 19.68 1.82
N GLY A 132 -6.20 18.67 1.55
CA GLY A 132 -7.23 18.18 2.47
C GLY A 132 -6.63 17.55 3.73
N THR A 133 -7.34 17.72 4.86
CA THR A 133 -6.96 17.18 6.18
C THR A 133 -8.01 16.18 6.70
N PRO A 134 -7.62 15.09 7.38
CA PRO A 134 -6.23 14.70 7.68
C PRO A 134 -5.50 14.23 6.42
N VAL A 135 -4.20 14.49 6.33
CA VAL A 135 -3.40 14.13 5.15
C VAL A 135 -3.15 12.62 5.15
N ASN A 136 -3.81 11.90 4.24
CA ASN A 136 -3.65 10.45 4.08
C ASN A 136 -3.23 10.05 2.65
N ALA A 137 -3.03 10.99 1.74
CA ALA A 137 -2.73 10.68 0.35
C ALA A 137 -1.73 11.66 -0.26
N MET A 138 -1.02 11.18 -1.28
CA MET A 138 -0.11 11.96 -2.11
C MET A 138 -0.45 11.71 -3.57
N GLN A 139 -0.51 12.79 -4.35
CA GLN A 139 -0.64 12.75 -5.79
C GLN A 139 0.63 13.31 -6.42
N VAL A 140 1.18 12.56 -7.38
CA VAL A 140 2.43 12.90 -8.08
C VAL A 140 2.17 12.89 -9.57
N ARG A 141 2.66 13.93 -10.26
CA ARG A 141 2.69 14.04 -11.71
C ARG A 141 4.12 13.99 -12.20
N THR A 142 4.49 13.01 -13.01
CA THR A 142 5.83 12.97 -13.61
C THR A 142 5.85 13.74 -14.92
N ARG A 143 7.04 14.21 -15.28
CA ARG A 143 7.30 14.89 -16.56
C ARG A 143 8.69 14.54 -17.08
N ARG A 144 8.89 14.69 -18.39
CA ARG A 144 10.22 14.57 -19.00
C ARG A 144 11.00 15.86 -18.77
N THR A 145 12.17 15.77 -18.16
CA THR A 145 13.18 16.84 -18.05
C THR A 145 13.73 17.27 -19.41
N ALA A 146 13.59 16.49 -20.48
CA ALA A 146 13.90 16.95 -21.85
C ALA A 146 12.89 17.98 -22.41
N GLU A 147 11.73 18.13 -21.75
CA GLU A 147 10.81 19.26 -22.00
C GLU A 147 11.20 20.52 -21.20
N SER A 148 12.21 20.44 -20.32
CA SER A 148 12.97 21.64 -19.95
C SER A 148 13.71 22.10 -21.21
N SER A 149 13.40 23.32 -21.63
CA SER A 149 13.96 24.09 -22.75
C SER A 149 15.48 23.99 -23.02
N SER A 150 16.26 23.33 -22.16
CA SER A 150 17.70 23.16 -22.21
C SER A 150 18.21 22.01 -23.09
N VAL A 151 17.40 20.97 -23.35
CA VAL A 151 17.83 19.79 -24.13
C VAL A 151 16.94 19.69 -25.36
N GLY A 152 17.42 20.14 -26.52
CA GLY A 152 16.65 20.38 -27.77
C GLY A 152 15.94 19.19 -28.43
N LEU A 153 15.49 18.19 -27.67
CA LEU A 153 14.65 17.07 -28.11
C LEU A 153 13.15 17.41 -28.00
N GLY A 154 12.73 18.31 -27.10
CA GLY A 154 11.33 18.76 -27.00
C GLY A 154 10.80 19.42 -28.29
N THR A 155 11.69 20.02 -29.09
CA THR A 155 11.31 20.70 -30.34
C THR A 155 10.84 19.73 -31.44
N VAL A 156 11.31 18.48 -31.46
CA VAL A 156 10.89 17.49 -32.47
C VAL A 156 9.45 17.04 -32.22
N GLY A 157 9.09 16.80 -30.95
CA GLY A 157 7.71 16.53 -30.55
C GLY A 157 6.76 17.68 -30.94
N THR A 158 7.18 18.94 -30.74
CA THR A 158 6.37 20.10 -31.15
C THR A 158 6.26 20.27 -32.66
N PHE A 159 7.22 19.77 -33.45
CA PHE A 159 7.15 19.83 -34.91
C PHE A 159 6.05 18.90 -35.44
N ILE A 160 6.02 17.65 -34.97
CA ILE A 160 4.97 16.68 -35.34
C ILE A 160 3.62 17.09 -34.75
N ALA A 161 3.60 17.66 -33.54
CA ALA A 161 2.38 18.19 -32.91
C ALA A 161 1.75 19.27 -33.80
N LYS A 162 2.54 20.26 -34.24
CA LYS A 162 2.09 21.32 -35.14
C LYS A 162 1.55 20.80 -36.48
N ILE A 163 2.16 19.76 -37.06
CA ILE A 163 1.68 19.14 -38.31
C ILE A 163 0.36 18.40 -38.10
N SER A 164 0.20 17.75 -36.94
CA SER A 164 -1.01 17.01 -36.58
C SER A 164 -2.12 17.88 -35.96
N GLY A 165 -1.88 19.19 -35.79
CA GLY A 165 -2.84 20.13 -35.19
C GLY A 165 -2.98 20.00 -33.67
N THR A 166 -2.09 19.25 -33.01
CA THR A 166 -2.01 19.18 -31.56
C THR A 166 -0.96 20.17 -31.06
N GLU A 167 -1.22 20.85 -29.94
CA GLU A 167 -0.25 21.85 -29.45
C GLU A 167 0.97 21.20 -28.80
N ASN A 168 0.80 20.05 -28.13
CA ASN A 168 1.86 19.28 -27.49
C ASN A 168 1.47 17.79 -27.38
N PHE A 169 2.46 16.90 -27.41
CA PHE A 169 2.31 15.46 -27.10
C PHE A 169 2.76 15.11 -25.65
N GLY A 170 2.82 16.10 -24.77
CA GLY A 170 3.29 15.91 -23.38
C GLY A 170 2.29 15.11 -22.54
N SER A 171 2.43 13.78 -22.51
CA SER A 171 1.77 12.95 -21.51
C SER A 171 2.49 13.18 -20.17
N THR A 172 1.77 13.72 -19.20
CA THR A 172 2.24 13.89 -17.82
C THR A 172 1.37 13.03 -16.91
N PRO A 173 1.67 11.73 -16.78
CA PRO A 173 0.85 10.83 -15.99
C PRO A 173 0.78 11.28 -14.55
N VAL A 174 -0.40 11.11 -13.96
CA VAL A 174 -0.70 11.47 -12.58
C VAL A 174 -1.07 10.18 -11.85
N ALA A 175 -0.38 9.91 -10.75
CA ALA A 175 -0.71 8.80 -9.86
C ALA A 175 -1.05 9.34 -8.47
N THR A 176 -2.05 8.72 -7.83
CA THR A 176 -2.42 9.03 -6.45
C THR A 176 -2.21 7.78 -5.60
N ALA A 177 -1.54 7.92 -4.47
CA ALA A 177 -1.41 6.87 -3.47
C ALA A 177 -2.04 7.30 -2.15
N ALA A 178 -2.81 6.42 -1.52
CA ALA A 178 -3.55 6.70 -0.30
C ALA A 178 -3.30 5.67 0.80
N LEU A 179 -3.35 6.14 2.04
CA LEU A 179 -3.36 5.37 3.28
C LEU A 179 -4.80 5.10 3.68
N ILE A 180 -5.39 4.04 3.12
CA ILE A 180 -6.79 3.69 3.38
C ILE A 180 -6.91 3.01 4.75
N PRO A 181 -7.74 3.53 5.68
CA PRO A 181 -8.04 2.84 6.93
C PRO A 181 -8.86 1.58 6.62
N GLY A 182 -8.16 0.47 6.44
CA GLY A 182 -8.76 -0.81 6.10
C GLY A 182 -7.93 -1.97 6.65
N THR A 183 -8.52 -3.16 6.59
CA THR A 183 -7.88 -4.40 6.99
C THR A 183 -7.55 -5.24 5.77
N ARG A 184 -6.48 -6.01 5.88
CA ARG A 184 -6.19 -7.16 5.03
C ARG A 184 -5.90 -8.41 5.85
N ALA A 185 -6.04 -8.31 7.16
CA ALA A 185 -5.74 -9.40 8.06
C ALA A 185 -6.83 -10.46 7.95
N ASN A 186 -6.43 -11.72 7.82
CA ASN A 186 -7.32 -12.88 7.86
C ASN A 186 -7.76 -13.24 9.30
N ILE A 187 -7.65 -12.30 10.22
CA ILE A 187 -8.08 -12.45 11.62
C ILE A 187 -8.99 -11.28 11.99
N ALA A 188 -10.03 -11.57 12.76
CA ALA A 188 -10.88 -10.61 13.44
C ALA A 188 -10.73 -10.82 14.95
N ILE A 189 -10.76 -9.77 15.75
CA ILE A 189 -10.73 -9.89 17.22
C ILE A 189 -12.11 -9.60 17.80
N CYS A 190 -12.33 -10.02 19.03
CA CYS A 190 -13.54 -9.65 19.74
C CYS A 190 -13.50 -8.18 20.16
N ALA A 191 -14.63 -7.49 20.08
CA ALA A 191 -14.75 -6.08 20.45
C ALA A 191 -14.37 -5.81 21.91
N GLU A 192 -14.46 -6.83 22.79
CA GLU A 192 -14.02 -6.80 24.18
C GLU A 192 -12.50 -6.74 24.34
N ALA A 193 -11.74 -7.12 23.31
CA ALA A 193 -10.28 -6.93 23.31
C ALA A 193 -9.93 -5.43 23.32
N CYS A 194 -10.80 -4.60 22.74
CA CYS A 194 -10.73 -3.15 22.77
C CYS A 194 -11.25 -2.60 24.11
N GLN A 195 -10.33 -2.31 25.03
CA GLN A 195 -10.66 -1.58 26.25
C GLN A 195 -11.16 -0.17 25.91
N SER A 196 -12.18 0.32 26.62
CA SER A 196 -12.76 1.65 26.39
C SER A 196 -11.77 2.80 26.58
N SER A 197 -10.74 2.60 27.41
CA SER A 197 -9.65 3.55 27.63
C SER A 197 -8.62 3.60 26.51
N CYS A 198 -8.67 2.66 25.55
CA CYS A 198 -7.65 2.52 24.52
C CYS A 198 -8.18 2.84 23.12
N THR A 199 -8.30 4.13 22.84
CA THR A 199 -8.79 4.63 21.56
C THR A 199 -7.69 5.29 20.74
N PHE A 200 -7.63 5.01 19.44
CA PHE A 200 -6.74 5.71 18.53
C PHE A 200 -6.99 7.23 18.62
N PRO A 201 -5.97 8.09 18.75
CA PRO A 201 -4.55 7.87 18.43
C PRO A 201 -3.67 7.20 19.49
N GLN A 202 -4.19 6.93 20.69
CA GLN A 202 -3.38 6.36 21.77
C GLN A 202 -3.14 4.87 21.53
N ILE A 203 -1.87 4.48 21.45
CA ILE A 203 -1.44 3.08 21.42
C ILE A 203 -1.15 2.65 22.85
N CYS A 204 -1.96 1.74 23.40
CA CYS A 204 -1.77 1.27 24.76
C CYS A 204 -0.86 0.07 24.78
N SER A 205 0.15 0.10 25.64
CA SER A 205 0.87 -1.10 26.05
C SER A 205 -0.01 -1.90 27.01
N ILE A 206 -0.22 -3.16 26.68
CA ILE A 206 -0.93 -4.12 27.53
C ILE A 206 0.05 -5.20 27.98
N PRO A 207 -0.17 -5.84 29.14
CA PRO A 207 0.50 -7.10 29.43
C PRO A 207 0.29 -8.05 28.25
N GLU A 208 1.36 -8.72 27.81
CA GLU A 208 1.30 -9.59 26.65
C GLU A 208 0.15 -10.59 26.82
N ARG A 209 -0.80 -10.53 25.88
CA ARG A 209 -2.04 -11.29 25.92
C ARG A 209 -2.01 -12.35 24.83
N ARG A 210 -2.16 -13.60 25.24
CA ARG A 210 -2.41 -14.72 24.34
C ARG A 210 -3.85 -14.63 23.81
N MET A 211 -3.98 -14.51 22.51
CA MET A 211 -5.23 -14.58 21.77
C MET A 211 -5.41 -16.02 21.25
N SER A 212 -6.57 -16.61 21.50
CA SER A 212 -6.90 -17.98 21.11
C SER A 212 -8.04 -17.99 20.10
N HIS A 213 -7.91 -18.84 19.07
CA HIS A 213 -9.00 -19.11 18.11
C HIS A 213 -9.94 -20.21 18.61
N LEU A 214 -9.49 -21.01 19.59
CA LEU A 214 -10.22 -22.16 20.09
C LEU A 214 -11.44 -21.72 20.91
N PRO A 215 -12.67 -22.12 20.52
CA PRO A 215 -13.90 -21.75 21.22
C PRO A 215 -13.93 -22.15 22.70
N TRP A 216 -13.28 -23.28 23.01
CA TRP A 216 -13.28 -23.95 24.31
C TRP A 216 -12.02 -23.68 25.13
N ASP A 217 -11.17 -22.72 24.74
CA ASP A 217 -9.97 -22.40 25.51
C ASP A 217 -10.35 -21.79 26.87
N THR A 218 -10.39 -22.65 27.89
CA THR A 218 -10.66 -22.30 29.27
C THR A 218 -9.51 -21.49 29.89
N LYS A 219 -8.30 -21.58 29.32
CA LYS A 219 -7.15 -20.78 29.75
C LYS A 219 -7.22 -19.34 29.21
N GLY A 220 -7.93 -19.13 28.10
CA GLY A 220 -8.15 -17.82 27.50
C GLY A 220 -9.12 -16.92 28.29
N GLY A 221 -10.02 -17.53 29.08
CA GLY A 221 -10.83 -16.94 30.16
C GLY A 221 -11.84 -15.83 29.81
N ALA A 222 -11.51 -14.93 28.90
CA ALA A 222 -12.30 -13.76 28.55
C ALA A 222 -12.48 -13.64 27.03
N LEU A 223 -13.62 -13.09 26.60
CA LEU A 223 -13.85 -12.72 25.19
C LEU A 223 -12.73 -11.81 24.65
N ALA A 224 -12.13 -11.00 25.51
CA ALA A 224 -11.00 -10.12 25.20
C ALA A 224 -9.70 -10.83 24.76
N SER A 225 -9.64 -12.16 24.91
CA SER A 225 -8.50 -13.02 24.53
C SER A 225 -8.85 -13.94 23.35
N ARG A 226 -9.88 -13.61 22.58
CA ARG A 226 -10.34 -14.42 21.45
C ARG A 226 -10.15 -13.70 20.12
N TYR A 227 -9.84 -14.49 19.10
CA TYR A 227 -9.85 -14.04 17.71
C TYR A 227 -10.54 -15.10 16.83
N LEU A 228 -10.96 -14.69 15.65
CA LEU A 228 -11.62 -15.51 14.65
C LEU A 228 -10.85 -15.39 13.33
N TYR A 229 -10.87 -16.42 12.50
CA TYR A 229 -10.37 -16.30 11.13
C TYR A 229 -11.40 -15.58 10.29
N THR A 230 -10.97 -14.76 9.32
CA THR A 230 -11.88 -14.04 8.42
C THR A 230 -11.36 -13.98 7.00
N SER A 231 -12.28 -14.10 6.05
CA SER A 231 -12.06 -13.88 4.61
C SER A 231 -12.62 -12.54 4.15
N LEU A 232 -12.96 -11.67 5.11
CA LEU A 232 -13.54 -10.35 4.91
C LEU A 232 -14.84 -10.43 4.09
N LEU A 233 -14.81 -10.01 2.82
CA LEU A 233 -16.00 -9.81 1.99
C LEU A 233 -16.51 -11.07 1.27
N HIS A 234 -15.72 -12.15 1.21
CA HIS A 234 -16.09 -13.35 0.45
C HIS A 234 -16.23 -14.56 1.36
N PRO A 235 -17.26 -15.41 1.19
CA PRO A 235 -17.27 -16.69 1.88
C PRO A 235 -16.14 -17.57 1.36
N VAL A 236 -15.46 -18.28 2.26
CA VAL A 236 -14.48 -19.30 1.87
C VAL A 236 -15.23 -20.45 1.21
N THR A 237 -14.85 -20.79 -0.01
CA THR A 237 -15.39 -21.93 -0.76
C THR A 237 -14.40 -23.07 -0.75
N ILE A 238 -14.82 -24.26 -1.21
CA ILE A 238 -13.91 -25.40 -1.41
C ILE A 238 -12.76 -25.12 -2.39
N THR A 239 -12.87 -24.09 -3.23
CA THR A 239 -11.86 -23.73 -4.24
C THR A 239 -10.85 -22.70 -3.75
N ASN A 240 -11.20 -21.91 -2.74
CA ASN A 240 -10.36 -20.86 -2.19
C ASN A 240 -10.16 -21.17 -0.71
N ALA A 241 -9.14 -21.96 -0.38
CA ALA A 241 -8.87 -22.26 1.02
C ALA A 241 -8.47 -20.97 1.75
N MET A 242 -8.80 -20.86 3.04
CA MET A 242 -8.33 -19.72 3.85
C MET A 242 -6.80 -19.59 3.82
N SER A 243 -6.10 -20.73 3.69
CA SER A 243 -4.65 -20.78 3.47
C SER A 243 -4.23 -19.95 2.25
N ASP A 244 -4.91 -20.13 1.10
CA ASP A 244 -4.60 -19.38 -0.12
C ASP A 244 -4.81 -17.87 0.09
N LEU A 245 -5.88 -17.48 0.80
CA LEU A 245 -6.16 -16.07 1.11
C LEU A 245 -5.10 -15.44 2.01
N VAL A 246 -4.56 -16.20 2.97
CA VAL A 246 -3.46 -15.75 3.83
C VAL A 246 -2.17 -15.61 3.01
N CYS A 247 -1.87 -16.59 2.16
CA CYS A 247 -0.62 -16.68 1.43
C CYS A 247 -0.52 -15.73 0.22
N GLN A 248 -1.65 -15.36 -0.38
CA GLN A 248 -1.69 -14.44 -1.53
C GLN A 248 -1.73 -12.95 -1.14
N GLU A 249 -1.80 -12.64 0.15
CA GLU A 249 -2.10 -11.30 0.69
C GLU A 249 -3.42 -10.71 0.14
N MET A 250 -4.44 -10.61 0.99
CA MET A 250 -5.66 -9.91 0.59
C MET A 250 -5.37 -8.42 0.30
N PRO A 251 -6.05 -7.83 -0.72
CA PRO A 251 -6.04 -6.39 -0.89
C PRO A 251 -6.69 -5.72 0.33
N VAL A 252 -6.32 -4.46 0.59
CA VAL A 252 -6.91 -3.69 1.69
C VAL A 252 -8.40 -3.51 1.45
N GLN A 253 -9.22 -3.94 2.40
CA GLN A 253 -10.67 -3.79 2.36
C GLN A 253 -11.14 -2.82 3.44
N GLU A 254 -12.06 -1.94 3.06
CA GLU A 254 -12.81 -1.13 4.01
C GLU A 254 -14.11 -1.84 4.39
N VAL A 255 -14.07 -2.58 5.50
CA VAL A 255 -15.17 -3.38 6.04
C VAL A 255 -15.84 -2.76 7.27
N CYS A 256 -15.49 -1.53 7.68
CA CYS A 256 -16.08 -0.94 8.87
C CYS A 256 -17.60 -0.73 8.71
N GLY A 257 -18.40 -1.24 9.65
CA GLY A 257 -19.86 -1.23 9.56
C GLY A 257 -20.42 -2.23 8.54
N GLN A 258 -19.57 -3.02 7.88
CA GLN A 258 -19.97 -4.04 6.91
C GLN A 258 -19.95 -5.43 7.57
N PRO A 259 -20.76 -6.37 7.06
CA PRO A 259 -20.64 -7.78 7.44
C PRO A 259 -19.36 -8.38 6.86
N ILE A 260 -18.64 -9.16 7.68
CA ILE A 260 -17.52 -10.00 7.26
C ILE A 260 -17.81 -11.46 7.59
N PHE A 261 -17.20 -12.38 6.85
CA PHE A 261 -17.30 -13.80 7.12
C PHE A 261 -16.21 -14.22 8.13
N THR A 262 -16.62 -14.80 9.25
CA THR A 262 -15.73 -15.25 10.33
C THR A 262 -15.94 -16.73 10.67
N ALA A 263 -14.88 -17.44 11.06
CA ALA A 263 -14.95 -18.82 11.52
C ALA A 263 -14.03 -19.05 12.73
N ALA A 264 -14.51 -19.86 13.69
CA ALA A 264 -13.73 -20.35 14.83
C ALA A 264 -13.26 -21.79 14.53
N SER A 265 -12.39 -21.92 13.52
CA SER A 265 -11.83 -23.22 13.14
C SER A 265 -10.99 -23.78 14.27
N GLY A 266 -11.07 -25.09 14.53
CA GLY A 266 -10.18 -25.76 15.48
C GLY A 266 -8.79 -26.06 14.90
N SER A 267 -8.54 -25.75 13.63
CA SER A 267 -7.30 -26.07 12.93
C SER A 267 -6.24 -24.99 13.12
N ASP A 268 -5.02 -25.41 13.47
CA ASP A 268 -3.85 -24.53 13.51
C ASP A 268 -3.21 -24.29 12.13
N ALA A 269 -3.76 -24.89 11.04
CA ALA A 269 -3.22 -24.70 9.69
C ALA A 269 -3.20 -23.20 9.29
N ILE A 270 -4.31 -22.50 9.54
CA ILE A 270 -4.40 -21.06 9.22
C ILE A 270 -3.45 -20.25 10.13
N LEU A 271 -3.29 -20.64 11.40
CA LEU A 271 -2.32 -20.02 12.29
C LEU A 271 -0.88 -20.22 11.81
N ASN A 272 -0.56 -21.40 11.29
CA ASN A 272 0.73 -21.72 10.67
C ASN A 272 0.99 -20.91 9.39
N ASP A 273 -0.05 -20.61 8.59
CA ASP A 273 0.05 -19.71 7.44
C ASP A 273 0.33 -18.26 7.87
N ILE A 274 -0.43 -17.75 8.85
CA ILE A 274 -0.21 -16.39 9.37
C ILE A 274 1.18 -16.28 10.03
N LYS A 275 1.62 -17.33 10.72
CA LYS A 275 2.97 -17.44 11.28
C LYS A 275 4.04 -17.35 10.19
N ALA A 276 3.86 -18.04 9.07
CA ALA A 276 4.77 -17.96 7.93
C ALA A 276 4.84 -16.53 7.37
N MET A 277 3.70 -15.86 7.23
CA MET A 277 3.64 -14.46 6.78
C MET A 277 4.29 -13.49 7.76
N MET A 278 4.12 -13.69 9.08
CA MET A 278 4.78 -12.89 10.11
C MET A 278 6.30 -13.03 10.05
N TYR A 279 6.83 -14.24 9.89
CA TYR A 279 8.27 -14.48 9.93
C TYR A 279 8.96 -14.35 8.57
N ASP A 280 8.26 -14.23 7.44
CA ASP A 280 8.88 -13.93 6.14
C ASP A 280 9.35 -12.46 6.07
N PRO A 281 10.65 -12.15 5.99
CA PRO A 281 11.14 -10.77 5.99
C PRO A 281 10.78 -9.97 4.73
N GLN A 282 10.32 -10.62 3.66
CA GLN A 282 9.88 -9.97 2.42
C GLN A 282 8.40 -9.55 2.49
N VAL A 283 7.61 -10.28 3.28
CA VAL A 283 6.20 -10.00 3.50
C VAL A 283 6.07 -8.85 4.49
N ASP A 284 5.33 -7.82 4.09
CA ASP A 284 4.96 -6.69 4.95
C ASP A 284 6.09 -6.05 5.77
N ARG A 285 7.30 -6.03 5.21
CA ARG A 285 8.52 -5.58 5.92
C ARG A 285 8.34 -4.21 6.59
N SER A 286 7.60 -3.31 5.96
CA SER A 286 7.40 -1.94 6.43
C SER A 286 6.55 -1.82 7.70
N ASN A 287 5.83 -2.87 8.09
CA ASN A 287 5.00 -2.92 9.30
C ASN A 287 5.58 -3.86 10.36
N LYS A 288 6.80 -4.37 10.13
CA LYS A 288 7.53 -5.24 11.06
C LYS A 288 8.58 -4.43 11.82
N GLU A 289 8.71 -4.73 13.10
CA GLU A 289 9.71 -4.14 13.97
C GLU A 289 10.82 -5.15 14.25
N TYR A 290 12.06 -4.71 14.09
CA TYR A 290 13.24 -5.52 14.35
C TYR A 290 14.08 -4.91 15.47
N ASP A 291 14.68 -5.74 16.30
CA ASP A 291 15.67 -5.30 17.29
C ASP A 291 17.00 -4.91 16.62
N LYS A 292 17.97 -4.45 17.43
CA LYS A 292 19.31 -4.09 16.95
C LYS A 292 20.09 -5.26 16.32
N ASN A 293 19.66 -6.50 16.56
CA ASN A 293 20.26 -7.73 16.03
C ASN A 293 19.51 -8.25 14.80
N GLY A 294 18.49 -7.53 14.30
CA GLY A 294 17.67 -7.97 13.18
C GLY A 294 16.65 -9.06 13.52
N LYS A 295 16.37 -9.32 14.81
CA LYS A 295 15.30 -10.25 15.23
C LYS A 295 13.95 -9.56 15.21
N LEU A 296 12.92 -10.28 14.78
CA LEU A 296 11.56 -9.75 14.74
C LEU A 296 11.01 -9.61 16.18
N VAL A 297 10.64 -8.39 16.57
CA VAL A 297 10.05 -8.09 17.89
C VAL A 297 8.54 -7.82 17.82
N GLY A 298 8.01 -7.53 16.63
CA GLY A 298 6.58 -7.41 16.45
C GLY A 298 6.15 -7.12 15.02
N TRP A 299 4.86 -7.31 14.75
CA TRP A 299 4.22 -7.03 13.48
C TRP A 299 2.93 -6.25 13.70
N TRP A 300 2.85 -5.06 13.11
CA TRP A 300 1.66 -4.21 13.15
C TRP A 300 0.65 -4.67 12.13
N VAL A 301 -0.59 -4.88 12.57
CA VAL A 301 -1.73 -5.21 11.72
C VAL A 301 -2.95 -4.40 12.13
N ILE A 302 -3.78 -4.04 11.15
CA ILE A 302 -5.14 -3.55 11.38
C ILE A 302 -6.06 -4.75 11.23
N VAL A 303 -6.82 -5.05 12.27
CA VAL A 303 -7.80 -6.13 12.28
C VAL A 303 -9.20 -5.56 12.52
N PRO A 304 -10.25 -6.13 11.89
CA PRO A 304 -11.61 -5.82 12.25
C PRO A 304 -11.90 -6.38 13.66
N ALA A 305 -12.75 -5.67 14.40
CA ALA A 305 -13.29 -6.14 15.66
C ALA A 305 -14.82 -6.30 15.57
N THR A 306 -15.30 -7.46 15.99
CA THR A 306 -16.70 -7.88 15.90
C THR A 306 -17.24 -8.25 17.28
N ASP A 307 -18.56 -8.29 17.44
CA ASP A 307 -19.18 -8.84 18.64
C ASP A 307 -19.02 -10.37 18.65
N CYS A 308 -18.26 -10.89 19.62
CA CYS A 308 -18.02 -12.32 19.77
C CYS A 308 -19.00 -13.02 20.70
N SER A 309 -19.99 -12.34 21.27
CA SER A 309 -20.94 -12.96 22.19
C SER A 309 -21.79 -14.06 21.53
N ARG A 310 -21.88 -14.08 20.19
CA ARG A 310 -22.78 -14.96 19.42
C ARG A 310 -22.08 -15.99 18.54
N PHE A 311 -20.75 -16.12 18.58
CA PHE A 311 -20.08 -17.05 17.67
C PHE A 311 -20.34 -18.51 18.08
N LEU A 312 -20.62 -19.36 17.10
CA LEU A 312 -20.70 -20.81 17.33
C LEU A 312 -19.34 -21.46 17.03
N PRO A 313 -18.90 -22.42 17.84
CA PRO A 313 -17.73 -23.23 17.51
C PRO A 313 -17.92 -23.97 16.18
N GLY A 314 -16.88 -24.01 15.35
CA GLY A 314 -16.87 -24.82 14.12
C GLY A 314 -16.31 -24.09 12.91
N GLU A 315 -16.24 -24.81 11.79
CA GLU A 315 -15.68 -24.33 10.51
C GLU A 315 -16.68 -23.57 9.64
N THR A 316 -17.95 -23.50 10.05
CA THR A 316 -18.98 -22.77 9.32
C THR A 316 -18.76 -21.27 9.46
N TYR A 317 -18.61 -20.59 8.33
CA TYR A 317 -18.46 -19.13 8.30
C TYR A 317 -19.78 -18.45 8.66
N GLN A 318 -19.70 -17.52 9.60
CA GLN A 318 -20.80 -16.68 10.03
C GLN A 318 -20.54 -15.24 9.66
N GLN A 319 -21.59 -14.53 9.25
CA GLN A 319 -21.50 -13.10 9.02
C GLN A 319 -21.52 -12.36 10.37
N GLN A 320 -20.52 -11.51 10.56
CA GLN A 320 -20.39 -10.65 11.73
C GLN A 320 -20.16 -9.21 11.27
N THR A 321 -20.87 -8.25 11.88
CA THR A 321 -20.69 -6.84 11.52
C THR A 321 -19.46 -6.29 12.24
N VAL A 322 -18.59 -5.63 11.48
CA VAL A 322 -17.42 -4.95 12.03
C VAL A 322 -17.86 -3.69 12.76
N THR A 323 -17.59 -3.62 14.07
CA THR A 323 -17.97 -2.49 14.92
C THR A 323 -16.82 -1.52 15.13
N ARG A 324 -15.57 -2.01 15.05
CA ARG A 324 -14.35 -1.24 15.26
C ARG A 324 -13.22 -1.77 14.38
N TYR A 325 -12.23 -0.94 14.14
CA TYR A 325 -10.89 -1.39 13.78
C TYR A 325 -9.99 -1.41 15.00
N SER A 326 -9.02 -2.32 14.98
CA SER A 326 -7.96 -2.40 15.98
C SER A 326 -6.61 -2.40 15.28
N LEU A 327 -5.82 -1.36 15.53
CA LEU A 327 -4.38 -1.38 15.25
C LEU A 327 -3.71 -2.12 16.40
N LEU A 328 -3.21 -3.31 16.14
CA LEU A 328 -2.52 -4.12 17.14
C LEU A 328 -1.12 -4.49 16.69
N ARG A 329 -0.27 -4.77 17.67
CA ARG A 329 1.06 -5.33 17.47
C ARG A 329 1.06 -6.77 17.93
N ILE A 330 1.29 -7.67 16.98
CA ILE A 330 1.52 -9.08 17.25
C ILE A 330 2.99 -9.23 17.66
N SER A 331 3.27 -9.57 18.91
CA SER A 331 4.64 -9.77 19.40
C SER A 331 5.24 -11.06 18.88
N ARG A 332 4.43 -12.13 18.83
CA ARG A 332 4.79 -13.46 18.29
C ARG A 332 3.55 -14.28 17.95
N ILE A 333 3.73 -15.25 17.07
CA ILE A 333 2.76 -16.31 16.81
C ILE A 333 3.39 -17.64 17.18
N CYS A 334 2.69 -18.39 18.03
CA CYS A 334 3.07 -19.72 18.47
C CYS A 334 2.07 -20.73 17.92
N SER A 335 2.59 -21.75 17.27
CA SER A 335 1.81 -22.87 16.76
C SER A 335 2.75 -24.03 16.53
N ASP A 336 2.29 -25.22 16.90
CA ASP A 336 2.90 -26.47 16.50
C ASP A 336 2.59 -26.75 15.02
N GLY A 337 3.60 -27.21 14.28
CA GLY A 337 3.47 -27.55 12.86
C GLY A 337 4.47 -26.85 11.94
N PRO A 338 4.57 -27.33 10.69
CA PRO A 338 5.41 -26.72 9.67
C PRO A 338 4.91 -25.31 9.33
N ALA A 339 5.81 -24.46 8.85
CA ALA A 339 5.43 -23.16 8.31
C ALA A 339 4.46 -23.34 7.13
N GLY A 340 3.39 -22.54 7.13
CA GLY A 340 2.42 -22.50 6.05
C GLY A 340 2.94 -21.83 4.77
N CYS A 341 2.05 -21.64 3.79
CA CYS A 341 2.34 -20.94 2.53
C CYS A 341 3.50 -21.50 1.68
N GLY A 342 3.82 -22.79 1.81
CA GLY A 342 4.93 -23.42 1.09
C GLY A 342 6.32 -22.86 1.45
N LYS A 343 6.43 -22.13 2.56
CA LYS A 343 7.69 -21.54 3.02
C LYS A 343 8.47 -22.56 3.84
N SER A 344 9.78 -22.69 3.61
CA SER A 344 10.65 -23.46 4.50
C SER A 344 10.85 -22.71 5.82
N ALA A 345 10.79 -23.43 6.94
CA ALA A 345 11.04 -22.90 8.27
C ALA A 345 12.44 -22.25 8.41
N ASP A 346 13.41 -22.67 7.59
CA ASP A 346 14.82 -22.26 7.70
C ASP A 346 15.08 -20.82 7.25
N LYS A 347 14.13 -20.18 6.56
CA LYS A 347 14.28 -18.82 6.00
C LYS A 347 13.53 -17.75 6.79
N GLY A 348 12.85 -18.11 7.87
CA GLY A 348 12.08 -17.19 8.69
C GLY A 348 12.94 -16.32 9.60
N ALA A 349 12.50 -15.08 9.83
CA ALA A 349 13.00 -14.26 10.92
C ALA A 349 12.71 -14.96 12.25
N ILE A 350 13.73 -15.05 13.11
CA ILE A 350 13.59 -15.67 14.43
C ILE A 350 12.84 -14.71 15.36
N PRO A 351 11.77 -15.15 16.06
CA PRO A 351 11.11 -14.31 17.05
C PRO A 351 12.08 -13.96 18.18
N ALA A 352 11.99 -12.73 18.69
CA ALA A 352 12.80 -12.30 19.83
C ALA A 352 12.49 -13.09 21.10
N VAL A 353 11.25 -13.58 21.26
CA VAL A 353 10.80 -14.38 22.40
C VAL A 353 10.35 -15.76 21.92
N SER A 354 10.90 -16.83 22.51
CA SER A 354 10.54 -18.20 22.16
C SER A 354 9.10 -18.55 22.58
N CYS A 355 8.50 -19.48 21.86
CA CYS A 355 7.20 -20.04 22.22
C CYS A 355 7.36 -21.08 23.34
N THR A 356 6.45 -21.05 24.31
CA THR A 356 6.36 -22.08 25.35
C THR A 356 5.54 -23.27 24.84
N PRO A 357 5.90 -24.53 25.16
CA PRO A 357 5.10 -25.69 24.81
C PRO A 357 3.65 -25.56 25.29
N GLY A 358 2.67 -25.88 24.42
CA GLY A 358 1.24 -25.71 24.69
C GLY A 358 0.77 -24.26 24.81
N GLY A 359 1.59 -23.32 24.33
CA GLY A 359 1.31 -21.89 24.27
C GLY A 359 0.78 -21.45 22.91
N ASP A 360 0.14 -22.32 22.13
CA ASP A 360 -0.32 -22.00 20.78
C ASP A 360 -1.30 -20.83 20.78
N GLY A 361 -1.14 -19.90 19.85
CA GLY A 361 -1.94 -18.70 19.73
C GLY A 361 -1.14 -17.51 19.24
N LEU A 362 -1.87 -16.40 19.12
CA LEU A 362 -1.34 -15.12 18.67
C LEU A 362 -1.14 -14.23 19.89
N TYR A 363 0.07 -13.69 20.09
CA TYR A 363 0.37 -12.85 21.26
C TYR A 363 0.36 -11.38 20.85
N ILE A 364 -0.38 -10.56 21.60
CA ILE A 364 -0.41 -9.10 21.40
C ILE A 364 0.09 -8.38 22.64
N ASP A 365 0.84 -7.30 22.44
CA ASP A 365 1.36 -6.47 23.54
C ASP A 365 1.04 -4.98 23.39
N ARG A 366 0.53 -4.57 22.23
CA ARG A 366 -0.01 -3.23 22.00
C ARG A 366 -1.30 -3.29 21.22
N ILE A 367 -2.22 -2.42 21.57
CA ILE A 367 -3.52 -2.32 20.91
C ILE A 367 -3.97 -0.86 20.90
N SER A 368 -4.73 -0.48 19.89
CA SER A 368 -5.45 0.79 19.79
C SER A 368 -6.69 0.58 18.94
N CYS A 369 -7.86 0.92 19.47
CA CYS A 369 -9.11 0.66 18.78
C CYS A 369 -9.80 1.94 18.31
N VAL A 370 -10.60 1.83 17.26
CA VAL A 370 -11.37 2.94 16.72
C VAL A 370 -12.73 2.46 16.24
N GLY A 371 -13.79 3.10 16.73
CA GLY A 371 -15.15 2.80 16.30
C GLY A 371 -15.38 3.17 14.85
N CYS A 372 -16.23 2.42 14.15
CA CYS A 372 -16.53 2.68 12.75
C CYS A 372 -17.18 4.04 12.48
N ASP A 373 -17.95 4.53 13.44
CA ASP A 373 -18.63 5.83 13.38
C ASP A 373 -17.82 6.96 14.05
N GLY A 374 -16.63 6.65 14.57
CA GLY A 374 -15.81 7.59 15.32
C GLY A 374 -15.01 8.53 14.42
N PRO A 375 -14.88 9.83 14.75
CA PRO A 375 -14.04 10.76 13.99
C PRO A 375 -12.56 10.34 13.97
N ALA A 376 -12.11 9.62 15.00
CA ALA A 376 -10.77 9.04 15.08
C ALA A 376 -10.46 8.05 13.95
N LYS A 377 -11.47 7.47 13.29
CA LYS A 377 -11.26 6.56 12.14
C LYS A 377 -10.57 7.28 10.99
N LYS A 378 -10.87 8.55 10.78
CA LYS A 378 -10.21 9.38 9.75
C LYS A 378 -8.73 9.59 10.04
N LEU A 379 -8.33 9.50 11.31
CA LEU A 379 -6.94 9.65 11.74
C LEU A 379 -6.17 8.34 11.71
N LEU A 380 -6.85 7.17 11.70
CA LEU A 380 -6.20 5.87 11.62
C LEU A 380 -5.52 5.75 10.24
N PRO A 381 -4.18 5.76 10.16
CA PRO A 381 -3.53 5.60 8.86
C PRO A 381 -3.67 4.14 8.41
N GLY A 382 -3.93 3.93 7.12
CA GLY A 382 -3.71 2.63 6.50
C GLY A 382 -2.27 2.15 6.69
N LEU A 383 -2.08 0.84 6.87
CA LEU A 383 -0.75 0.26 7.06
C LEU A 383 0.04 0.06 5.75
N ARG A 384 -0.63 0.13 4.61
CA ARG A 384 0.01 0.01 3.30
C ARG A 384 -0.56 1.08 2.37
N PRO A 385 0.28 1.94 1.79
CA PRO A 385 -0.15 2.78 0.67
C PRO A 385 -0.63 1.92 -0.48
N VAL A 386 -1.73 2.33 -1.10
CA VAL A 386 -2.24 1.72 -2.34
C VAL A 386 -2.45 2.81 -3.38
N LEU A 387 -2.25 2.46 -4.64
CA LEU A 387 -2.62 3.32 -5.76
C LEU A 387 -4.15 3.42 -5.83
N VAL A 388 -4.64 4.61 -6.14
CA VAL A 388 -6.06 4.93 -6.24
C VAL A 388 -6.29 5.80 -7.47
N ASP A 389 -7.42 5.55 -8.14
CA ASP A 389 -7.85 6.23 -9.37
C ASP A 389 -9.03 7.17 -9.12
#